data_AF-A0A0G1CP85-F1
#
_entry.id   AF-A0A0G1CP85-F1
#
_cell.length_a   1.000
_cell.length_b   1.000
_cell.length_c   1.000
_cell.angle_alpha   90.00
_cell.angle_beta   90.00
_cell.angle_gamma   90.00
#
_symmetry.space_group_name_H-M   'P 1'
#
loop_
_entity.id
_entity.type
_entity.pdbx_description
1 polymer ?
#
loop_
_entity_poly.entity_id
_entity_poly.type
_entity_poly.pdbx_seq_one_letter_code
_entity_poly.pdbx_strand_id
1 'polypeptide(L)'
;MTPEILKYWLPVDKYFGDGGHTTAHLLYSRFWHRFFYDLGLVPTSEPYKWRMTGGLLLGADGQKMSKSRGNVIDPKELVEQFGADACRLYLCFIGPYDETYPWDDHGVKATKRFIDNLFLLKEKVSTEAGAGSELEKDYNLMVKKVTDMCEGLKMNTCVSEFMIFSNAAKKTSSISTEQWKGYIKLLAPFIPFVAEDLWHEINNLTGWDKKNSVHLQKWPKYDLSKISEKTLIIPVQINGKVRAEVEIDANAEESTVSELVKNNGDVVKSLDGRQIKKLIYIKGKIVSLVV
;
A
#
# COMPACT_ATOMS: atom_id res chain seq x y z
N MET A 1 23.25 26.71 9.77
CA MET A 1 21.79 26.90 9.60
C MET A 1 21.34 27.91 10.64
N THR A 2 20.36 28.75 10.32
CA THR A 2 19.81 29.68 11.30
C THR A 2 18.89 28.93 12.30
N PRO A 3 18.63 29.48 13.49
CA PRO A 3 17.69 28.88 14.45
C PRO A 3 16.30 28.61 13.86
N GLU A 4 15.84 29.47 12.95
CA GLU A 4 14.55 29.33 12.27
C GLU A 4 14.53 28.10 11.36
N ILE A 5 15.62 27.86 10.62
CA ILE A 5 15.76 26.67 9.75
C ILE A 5 15.76 25.40 10.60
N LEU A 6 16.47 25.40 11.73
CA LEU A 6 16.50 24.25 12.63
C LEU A 6 15.12 23.97 13.23
N LYS A 7 14.39 25.00 13.67
CA LYS A 7 13.02 24.89 14.20
C LYS A 7 12.03 24.37 13.16
N TYR A 8 12.24 24.70 11.88
CA TYR A 8 11.40 24.22 10.81
C TYR A 8 11.63 22.73 10.48
N TRP A 9 12.89 22.31 10.37
CA TRP A 9 13.24 20.95 9.91
C TRP A 9 13.37 19.90 11.01
N LEU A 10 13.63 20.29 12.26
CA LEU A 10 13.83 19.36 13.37
C LEU A 10 12.59 19.21 14.25
N PRO A 11 12.38 18.01 14.82
CA PRO A 11 13.20 16.81 14.66
C PRO A 11 12.85 16.06 13.37
N VAL A 12 13.77 15.21 12.89
CA VAL A 12 13.55 14.38 11.69
C VAL A 12 12.31 13.51 11.92
N ASP A 13 11.33 13.60 11.02
CA ASP A 13 10.06 12.89 11.19
C ASP A 13 10.23 11.38 11.10
N LYS A 14 10.96 10.90 10.08
CA LYS A 14 11.21 9.47 9.86
C LYS A 14 12.67 9.20 9.53
N TYR A 15 13.33 8.40 10.35
CA TYR A 15 14.71 7.98 10.15
C TYR A 15 14.79 6.49 9.85
N PHE A 16 15.47 6.13 8.76
CA PHE A 16 15.67 4.74 8.33
C PHE A 16 17.15 4.39 8.39
N GLY A 17 17.46 3.20 8.90
CA GLY A 17 18.82 2.71 8.91
C GLY A 17 18.93 1.23 9.27
N ASP A 18 20.10 0.66 9.00
CA ASP A 18 20.43 -0.72 9.37
C ASP A 18 20.53 -0.91 10.89
N GLY A 19 20.33 -2.14 11.35
CA GLY A 19 20.44 -2.54 12.75
C GLY A 19 21.85 -2.42 13.30
N GLY A 20 22.88 -2.56 12.46
CA GLY A 20 24.29 -2.49 12.84
C GLY A 20 24.75 -1.14 13.40
N HIS A 21 23.95 -0.08 13.26
CA HIS A 21 24.27 1.25 13.76
C HIS A 21 23.62 1.61 15.10
N THR A 22 22.89 0.68 15.71
CA THR A 22 22.09 0.93 16.93
C THR A 22 22.93 1.40 18.12
N THR A 23 24.07 0.77 18.40
CA THR A 23 24.95 1.13 19.53
C THR A 23 26.09 2.08 19.14
N ALA A 24 26.14 2.51 17.88
CA ALA A 24 27.17 3.39 17.35
C ALA A 24 26.55 4.73 16.93
N HIS A 25 26.39 4.94 15.62
CA HIS A 25 25.89 6.20 15.05
C HIS A 25 24.65 6.73 15.79
N LEU A 26 23.68 5.87 16.11
CA LEU A 26 22.44 6.30 16.75
C LEU A 26 22.59 6.69 18.21
N LEU A 27 23.54 6.09 18.93
CA LEU A 27 23.88 6.52 20.28
C LEU A 27 24.64 7.86 20.24
N TYR A 28 25.62 7.97 19.33
CA TYR A 28 26.41 9.19 19.18
C TYR A 28 25.57 10.37 18.69
N SER A 29 24.66 10.16 17.74
CA SER A 29 23.80 11.23 17.24
C SER A 29 22.87 11.76 18.31
N ARG A 30 22.29 10.88 19.15
CA ARG A 30 21.49 11.29 20.31
C ARG A 30 22.32 12.02 21.36
N PHE A 31 23.52 11.53 21.68
CA PHE A 31 24.42 12.19 22.63
C PHE A 31 24.75 13.62 22.20
N TRP A 32 25.21 13.81 20.96
CA TRP A 32 25.55 15.14 20.44
C TRP A 32 24.32 16.04 20.31
N HIS A 33 23.19 15.49 19.85
CA HIS A 33 21.94 16.26 19.75
C HIS A 33 21.48 16.75 21.13
N ARG A 34 21.62 15.91 22.17
CA ARG A 34 21.28 16.30 23.53
C ARG A 34 22.24 17.35 24.09
N PHE A 35 23.54 17.21 23.86
CA PHE A 35 24.53 18.23 24.22
C PHE A 35 24.20 19.59 23.58
N PHE A 36 23.86 19.61 22.29
CA PHE A 36 23.45 20.84 21.60
C PHE A 36 22.11 21.39 22.10
N TYR A 37 21.19 20.53 22.50
CA TYR A 37 19.93 20.95 23.10
C TYR A 37 20.14 21.66 24.44
N ASP A 38 21.02 21.11 25.29
CA ASP A 38 21.36 21.70 26.59
C ASP A 38 22.07 23.07 26.43
N LEU A 39 22.78 23.29 25.31
CA LEU A 39 23.35 24.58 24.92
C LEU A 39 22.36 25.53 24.21
N GLY A 40 21.11 25.11 24.00
CA GLY A 40 20.09 25.90 23.29
C GLY A 40 20.33 26.05 21.78
N LEU A 41 21.18 25.21 21.18
CA LEU A 41 21.56 25.28 19.76
C LEU A 41 20.59 24.53 18.84
N VAL A 42 19.79 23.61 19.36
CA VAL A 42 18.74 22.88 18.62
C VAL A 42 17.39 22.97 19.34
N PRO A 43 16.26 22.91 18.61
CA PRO A 43 14.94 23.17 19.17
C PRO A 43 14.33 21.98 19.93
N THR A 44 14.88 20.78 19.80
CA THR A 44 14.34 19.54 20.39
C THR A 44 15.41 18.74 21.11
N SER A 45 15.01 17.97 22.12
CA SER A 45 15.90 17.14 22.94
C SER A 45 16.30 15.82 22.28
N GLU A 46 15.56 15.37 21.27
CA GLU A 46 15.85 14.17 20.48
C GLU A 46 15.89 14.51 18.98
N PRO A 47 16.78 13.85 18.20
CA PRO A 47 16.96 14.13 16.77
C PRO A 47 15.89 13.51 15.86
N TYR A 48 15.21 12.44 16.29
CA TYR A 48 14.30 11.64 15.46
C TYR A 48 12.95 11.43 16.17
N LYS A 49 11.82 11.66 15.49
CA LYS A 49 10.47 11.34 16.03
C LYS A 49 10.16 9.85 15.92
N TRP A 50 10.53 9.26 14.80
CA TRP A 50 10.26 7.87 14.47
C TRP A 50 11.48 7.26 13.78
N ARG A 51 11.74 5.99 14.08
CA ARG A 51 12.81 5.20 13.47
C ARG A 51 12.31 3.82 13.07
N MET A 52 12.80 3.33 11.93
CA MET A 52 12.74 1.92 11.54
C MET A 52 14.13 1.34 11.37
N THR A 53 14.30 0.10 11.84
CA THR A 53 15.47 -0.73 11.52
C THR A 53 15.13 -1.52 10.27
N GLY A 54 15.83 -1.26 9.17
CA GLY A 54 15.61 -1.98 7.93
C GLY A 54 16.11 -3.41 8.00
N GLY A 55 15.41 -4.33 7.35
CA GLY A 55 15.90 -5.68 7.11
C GLY A 55 16.98 -5.70 6.01
N LEU A 56 17.61 -6.86 5.83
CA LEU A 56 18.67 -7.04 4.84
C LEU A 56 18.11 -7.58 3.53
N LEU A 57 18.65 -7.10 2.41
CA LEU A 57 18.53 -7.78 1.14
C LEU A 57 19.69 -8.77 1.01
N LEU A 58 19.37 -10.06 0.95
CA LEU A 58 20.34 -11.14 0.81
C LEU A 58 20.57 -11.46 -0.67
N GLY A 59 21.68 -12.13 -0.97
CA GLY A 59 21.89 -12.73 -2.29
C GLY A 59 20.83 -13.78 -2.61
N ALA A 60 20.75 -14.19 -3.87
CA ALA A 60 19.85 -15.27 -4.31
C ALA A 60 20.14 -16.61 -3.59
N ASP A 61 21.33 -16.76 -3.03
CA ASP A 61 21.75 -17.89 -2.20
C ASP A 61 21.24 -17.82 -0.74
N GLY A 62 20.46 -16.79 -0.39
CA GLY A 62 19.95 -16.56 0.97
C GLY A 62 21.03 -16.16 1.96
N GLN A 63 22.19 -15.70 1.50
CA GLN A 63 23.29 -15.27 2.35
C GLN A 63 23.52 -13.77 2.22
N LYS A 64 24.14 -13.15 3.24
CA LYS A 64 24.53 -11.73 3.17
C LYS A 64 25.44 -11.52 1.96
N MET A 65 25.11 -10.53 1.12
CA MET A 65 25.89 -10.21 -0.07
C MET A 65 27.31 -9.79 0.32
N SER A 66 28.33 -10.34 -0.35
CA SER A 66 29.73 -9.94 -0.16
C SER A 66 30.60 -10.29 -1.36
N LYS A 67 31.63 -9.48 -1.61
CA LYS A 67 32.57 -9.71 -2.74
C LYS A 67 33.26 -11.08 -2.66
N SER A 68 33.63 -11.53 -1.46
CA SER A 68 34.29 -12.84 -1.27
C SER A 68 33.39 -14.03 -1.58
N ARG A 69 32.07 -13.86 -1.49
CA ARG A 69 31.09 -14.90 -1.85
C ARG A 69 30.70 -14.86 -3.33
N GLY A 70 31.01 -13.78 -4.05
CA GLY A 70 30.59 -13.61 -5.44
C GLY A 70 29.07 -13.51 -5.64
N ASN A 71 28.30 -13.29 -4.57
CA ASN A 71 26.84 -13.22 -4.57
C ASN A 71 26.30 -11.78 -4.54
N VAL A 72 27.15 -10.80 -4.89
CA VAL A 72 26.77 -9.39 -4.97
C VAL A 72 26.00 -9.15 -6.26
N ILE A 73 24.90 -8.43 -6.15
CA ILE A 73 24.08 -8.04 -7.29
C ILE A 73 24.45 -6.61 -7.65
N ASP A 74 24.85 -6.38 -8.89
CA ASP A 74 25.18 -5.03 -9.37
C ASP A 74 23.88 -4.28 -9.74
N PRO A 75 23.52 -3.21 -9.01
CA PRO A 75 22.34 -2.43 -9.35
C PRO A 75 22.41 -1.83 -10.76
N LYS A 76 23.61 -1.57 -11.29
CA LYS A 76 23.78 -0.98 -12.61
C LYS A 76 23.31 -1.92 -13.71
N GLU A 77 23.70 -3.20 -13.64
CA GLU A 77 23.27 -4.21 -14.62
C GLU A 77 21.75 -4.37 -14.63
N LEU A 78 21.13 -4.37 -13.45
CA LEU A 78 19.67 -4.45 -13.32
C LEU A 78 18.97 -3.23 -13.91
N VAL A 79 19.47 -2.02 -13.66
CA VAL A 79 18.91 -0.79 -14.20
C VAL A 79 19.07 -0.73 -15.72
N GLU A 80 20.21 -1.15 -16.26
CA GLU A 80 20.44 -1.23 -17.71
C GLU A 80 19.50 -2.26 -18.38
N GLN A 81 19.25 -3.39 -17.71
CA GLN A 81 18.40 -4.46 -18.26
C GLN A 81 16.89 -4.19 -18.13
N PHE A 82 16.44 -3.68 -16.98
CA PHE A 82 15.01 -3.57 -16.65
C PHE A 82 14.51 -2.13 -16.51
N GLY A 83 15.41 -1.15 -16.40
CA GLY A 83 15.07 0.23 -16.09
C GLY A 83 14.95 0.49 -14.59
N ALA A 84 15.17 1.75 -14.19
CA ALA A 84 15.17 2.17 -12.80
C ALA A 84 13.83 1.91 -12.09
N ASP A 85 12.71 2.13 -12.78
CA ASP A 85 11.38 1.99 -12.19
C ASP A 85 10.99 0.54 -11.91
N ALA A 86 11.35 -0.40 -12.78
CA ALA A 86 11.12 -1.82 -12.51
C ALA A 86 11.90 -2.29 -11.27
N CYS A 87 13.16 -1.87 -11.15
CA CYS A 87 14.02 -2.18 -10.00
C CYS A 87 13.48 -1.57 -8.70
N ARG A 88 13.14 -0.28 -8.72
CA ARG A 88 12.53 0.42 -7.57
C ARG A 88 11.23 -0.24 -7.14
N LEU A 89 10.34 -0.53 -8.09
CA LEU A 89 9.05 -1.13 -7.80
C LEU A 89 9.22 -2.52 -7.19
N TYR A 90 10.22 -3.29 -7.63
CA TYR A 90 10.52 -4.60 -7.04
C TYR A 90 11.02 -4.47 -5.60
N LEU A 91 11.93 -3.55 -5.32
CA LEU A 91 12.38 -3.28 -3.94
C LEU A 91 11.24 -2.83 -3.03
N CYS A 92 10.27 -2.07 -3.56
CA CYS A 92 9.05 -1.74 -2.84
C CYS A 92 8.13 -2.95 -2.63
N PHE A 93 8.16 -3.94 -3.52
CA PHE A 93 7.20 -5.06 -3.56
C PHE A 93 7.65 -6.31 -2.81
N ILE A 94 8.96 -6.52 -2.66
CA ILE A 94 9.55 -7.76 -2.15
C ILE A 94 9.03 -8.14 -0.74
N GLY A 95 8.71 -7.16 0.10
CA GLY A 95 8.12 -7.36 1.41
C GLY A 95 8.20 -6.12 2.31
N PRO A 96 7.73 -6.23 3.57
CA PRO A 96 7.96 -5.22 4.62
C PRO A 96 9.43 -4.81 4.75
N TYR A 97 9.68 -3.51 4.95
CA TYR A 97 11.03 -2.95 4.99
C TYR A 97 11.85 -3.32 6.24
N ASP A 98 11.20 -3.80 7.30
CA ASP A 98 11.83 -4.27 8.54
C ASP A 98 12.17 -5.78 8.50
N GLU A 99 11.84 -6.46 7.41
CA GLU A 99 12.10 -7.88 7.22
C GLU A 99 13.22 -8.16 6.20
N THR A 100 13.82 -9.35 6.28
CA THR A 100 14.97 -9.76 5.48
C THR A 100 14.56 -10.74 4.39
N TYR A 101 14.99 -10.49 3.16
CA TYR A 101 14.58 -11.27 1.99
C TYR A 101 15.78 -11.63 1.11
N PRO A 102 15.82 -12.84 0.52
CA PRO A 102 16.70 -13.12 -0.60
C PRO A 102 16.24 -12.39 -1.85
N TRP A 103 17.21 -11.96 -2.66
CA TRP A 103 16.92 -11.47 -3.99
C TRP A 103 16.34 -12.57 -4.88
N ASP A 104 15.35 -12.20 -5.69
CA ASP A 104 14.71 -13.05 -6.70
C ASP A 104 14.60 -12.31 -8.04
N ASP A 105 15.33 -12.80 -9.05
CA ASP A 105 15.32 -12.26 -10.41
C ASP A 105 13.94 -12.34 -11.08
N HIS A 106 13.06 -13.25 -10.63
CA HIS A 106 11.69 -13.31 -11.13
C HIS A 106 10.87 -12.09 -10.68
N GLY A 107 11.18 -11.52 -9.51
CA GLY A 107 10.50 -10.36 -8.96
C GLY A 107 10.67 -9.11 -9.81
N VAL A 108 11.90 -8.78 -10.21
CA VAL A 108 12.17 -7.61 -11.09
C VAL A 108 11.56 -7.78 -12.49
N LYS A 109 11.55 -9.01 -13.02
CA LYS A 109 10.86 -9.32 -14.29
C LYS A 109 9.35 -9.11 -14.17
N ALA A 110 8.76 -9.47 -13.03
CA ALA A 110 7.33 -9.29 -12.79
C ALA A 110 6.94 -7.80 -12.70
N THR A 111 7.74 -6.97 -12.02
CA THR A 111 7.50 -5.52 -11.95
C THR A 111 7.73 -4.81 -13.27
N LYS A 112 8.72 -5.24 -14.07
CA LYS A 112 8.88 -4.77 -15.45
C LYS A 112 7.65 -5.08 -16.30
N ARG A 113 7.14 -6.32 -16.25
CA ARG A 113 5.92 -6.71 -16.96
C ARG A 113 4.68 -5.94 -16.47
N PHE A 114 4.61 -5.62 -15.18
CA PHE A 114 3.55 -4.75 -14.66
C PHE A 114 3.61 -3.36 -15.29
N ILE A 115 4.80 -2.74 -15.36
CA ILE A 115 5.00 -1.45 -16.04
C ILE A 115 4.60 -1.53 -17.51
N ASP A 116 5.02 -2.58 -18.23
CA ASP A 116 4.65 -2.76 -19.65
C ASP A 116 3.13 -2.86 -19.83
N ASN A 117 2.44 -3.51 -18.89
CA ASN A 117 0.97 -3.57 -18.91
C ASN A 117 0.29 -2.23 -18.64
N LEU A 118 0.94 -1.26 -17.99
CA LEU A 118 0.37 0.08 -17.83
C LEU A 118 0.23 0.79 -19.17
N PHE A 119 1.21 0.62 -20.06
CA PHE A 119 1.17 1.17 -21.42
C PHE A 119 0.14 0.50 -22.32
N LEU A 120 -0.32 -0.71 -21.99
CA LEU A 120 -1.48 -1.33 -22.65
C LEU A 120 -2.79 -0.84 -22.03
N LEU A 121 -2.79 -0.63 -20.72
CA LEU A 121 -3.97 -0.21 -19.98
C LEU A 121 -4.41 1.22 -20.35
N LYS A 122 -3.46 2.08 -20.73
CA LYS A 122 -3.74 3.45 -21.19
C LYS A 122 -4.69 3.51 -22.39
N GLU A 123 -4.70 2.49 -23.25
CA GLU A 123 -5.58 2.42 -24.43
C GLU A 123 -7.07 2.30 -24.06
N LYS A 124 -7.37 1.99 -22.80
CA LYS A 124 -8.75 1.92 -22.28
C LYS A 124 -9.22 3.25 -21.68
N VAL A 125 -8.37 4.28 -21.67
CA VAL A 125 -8.72 5.60 -21.15
C VAL A 125 -9.66 6.29 -22.12
N SER A 126 -10.83 6.69 -21.63
CA SER A 126 -11.88 7.33 -22.44
C SER A 126 -12.37 8.62 -21.78
N THR A 127 -12.82 9.55 -22.62
CA THR A 127 -13.48 10.81 -22.25
C THR A 127 -15.01 10.73 -22.40
N GLU A 128 -15.54 9.59 -22.82
CA GLU A 128 -16.98 9.38 -23.00
C GLU A 128 -17.73 9.46 -21.66
N ALA A 129 -18.98 9.92 -21.72
CA ALA A 129 -19.85 9.96 -20.55
C ALA A 129 -20.06 8.55 -19.99
N GLY A 130 -19.80 8.38 -18.69
CA GLY A 130 -19.92 7.07 -18.01
C GLY A 130 -18.65 6.20 -18.04
N ALA A 131 -17.57 6.66 -18.69
CA ALA A 131 -16.28 5.99 -18.65
C ALA A 131 -15.81 5.78 -17.21
N GLY A 132 -15.27 4.60 -16.90
CA GLY A 132 -14.75 4.27 -15.58
C GLY A 132 -15.81 4.08 -14.48
N SER A 133 -17.11 4.12 -14.80
CA SER A 133 -18.18 3.89 -13.80
C SER A 133 -18.07 2.54 -13.10
N GLU A 134 -17.66 1.49 -13.82
CA GLU A 134 -17.40 0.14 -13.29
C GLU A 134 -16.24 0.12 -12.27
N LEU A 135 -15.31 1.08 -12.33
CA LEU A 135 -14.11 1.16 -11.49
C LEU A 135 -14.24 2.13 -10.30
N GLU A 136 -15.39 2.80 -10.14
CA GLU A 136 -15.57 3.83 -9.10
C GLU A 136 -15.20 3.32 -7.70
N LYS A 137 -15.70 2.14 -7.34
CA LYS A 137 -15.41 1.54 -6.03
C LYS A 137 -13.93 1.17 -5.90
N ASP A 138 -13.37 0.49 -6.89
CA ASP A 138 -11.98 0.02 -6.90
C ASP A 138 -10.99 1.19 -6.84
N TYR A 139 -11.25 2.26 -7.60
CA TYR A 139 -10.43 3.46 -7.60
C TYR A 139 -10.43 4.15 -6.24
N ASN A 140 -11.61 4.42 -5.66
CA ASN A 140 -11.70 5.09 -4.36
C ASN A 140 -11.08 4.24 -3.25
N LEU A 141 -11.27 2.92 -3.29
CA LEU A 141 -10.65 1.99 -2.34
C LEU A 141 -9.13 1.97 -2.48
N MET A 142 -8.59 1.92 -3.70
CA MET A 142 -7.15 1.97 -3.96
C MET A 142 -6.56 3.27 -3.41
N VAL A 143 -7.13 4.44 -3.76
CA VAL A 143 -6.62 5.74 -3.29
C VAL A 143 -6.61 5.79 -1.76
N LYS A 144 -7.69 5.35 -1.10
CA LYS A 144 -7.75 5.29 0.37
C LYS A 144 -6.63 4.40 0.93
N LYS A 145 -6.58 3.13 0.51
CA LYS A 145 -5.64 2.16 1.06
C LYS A 145 -4.20 2.60 0.83
N VAL A 146 -3.85 3.04 -0.37
CA VAL A 146 -2.47 3.48 -0.69
C VAL A 146 -2.09 4.71 0.14
N THR A 147 -3.01 5.64 0.35
CA THR A 147 -2.78 6.80 1.25
C THR A 147 -2.43 6.33 2.66
N ASP A 148 -3.26 5.48 3.27
CA ASP A 148 -3.07 4.97 4.63
C ASP A 148 -1.77 4.15 4.74
N MET A 149 -1.47 3.34 3.71
CA MET A 149 -0.30 2.45 3.70
C MET A 149 1.02 3.19 3.46
N CYS A 150 1.03 4.26 2.67
CA CYS A 150 2.22 5.10 2.49
C CYS A 150 2.63 5.79 3.80
N GLU A 151 1.67 6.25 4.61
CA GLU A 151 1.95 6.78 5.94
C GLU A 151 2.57 5.72 6.87
N GLY A 152 2.12 4.48 6.77
CA GLY A 152 2.66 3.33 7.51
C GLY A 152 3.87 2.66 6.88
N LEU A 153 4.35 3.14 5.72
CA LEU A 153 5.45 2.56 4.94
C LEU A 153 5.23 1.10 4.51
N LYS A 154 3.98 0.70 4.31
CA LYS A 154 3.62 -0.64 3.82
C LYS A 154 3.69 -0.68 2.30
N MET A 155 4.89 -0.45 1.76
CA MET A 155 5.12 -0.23 0.33
C MET A 155 4.75 -1.44 -0.53
N ASN A 156 5.00 -2.65 -0.04
CA ASN A 156 4.69 -3.90 -0.73
C ASN A 156 3.18 -4.08 -0.93
N THR A 157 2.39 -3.70 0.07
CA THR A 157 0.93 -3.69 -0.04
C THR A 157 0.41 -2.57 -0.93
N CYS A 158 1.09 -1.40 -1.00
CA CYS A 158 0.76 -0.37 -2.00
C CYS A 158 0.91 -0.92 -3.43
N VAL A 159 2.03 -1.61 -3.72
CA VAL A 159 2.25 -2.22 -5.04
C VAL A 159 1.19 -3.29 -5.34
N SER A 160 0.78 -4.06 -4.33
CA SER A 160 -0.31 -5.04 -4.47
C SER A 160 -1.63 -4.37 -4.86
N GLU A 161 -1.99 -3.23 -4.24
CA GLU A 161 -3.20 -2.48 -4.60
C GLU A 161 -3.14 -1.90 -6.01
N PHE A 162 -1.96 -1.48 -6.49
CA PHE A 162 -1.79 -1.07 -7.90
C PHE A 162 -2.08 -2.23 -8.85
N MET A 163 -1.56 -3.43 -8.55
CA MET A 163 -1.83 -4.62 -9.34
C MET A 163 -3.31 -5.01 -9.33
N ILE A 164 -3.98 -4.90 -8.17
CA ILE A 164 -5.42 -5.17 -8.04
C ILE A 164 -6.21 -4.22 -8.94
N PHE A 165 -5.96 -2.90 -8.84
CA PHE A 165 -6.64 -1.90 -9.67
C PHE A 165 -6.37 -2.12 -11.16
N SER A 166 -5.12 -2.34 -11.56
CA SER A 166 -4.79 -2.65 -12.96
C SER A 166 -5.48 -3.91 -13.47
N ASN A 167 -5.64 -4.95 -12.63
CA ASN A 167 -6.35 -6.17 -13.02
C ASN A 167 -7.86 -5.97 -13.12
N ALA A 168 -8.46 -5.12 -12.27
CA ALA A 168 -9.85 -4.72 -12.38
C ALA A 168 -10.09 -3.94 -13.69
N ALA A 169 -9.25 -2.92 -13.95
CA ALA A 169 -9.34 -2.09 -15.15
C ALA A 169 -9.13 -2.87 -16.46
N LYS A 170 -8.34 -3.96 -16.44
CA LYS A 170 -8.25 -4.88 -17.59
C LYS A 170 -9.58 -5.55 -17.93
N LYS A 171 -10.47 -5.76 -16.96
CA LYS A 171 -11.76 -6.46 -17.14
C LYS A 171 -12.92 -5.54 -17.49
N THR A 172 -12.82 -4.25 -17.24
CA THR A 172 -13.90 -3.26 -17.51
C THR A 172 -13.85 -2.74 -18.95
N SER A 173 -14.87 -2.00 -19.38
CA SER A 173 -14.88 -1.40 -20.72
C SER A 173 -13.84 -0.27 -20.86
N SER A 174 -13.77 0.61 -19.87
CA SER A 174 -13.01 1.86 -19.94
C SER A 174 -12.51 2.32 -18.57
N ILE A 175 -11.57 3.27 -18.59
CA ILE A 175 -11.06 4.03 -17.44
C ILE A 175 -11.34 5.50 -17.72
N SER A 176 -11.84 6.24 -16.73
CA SER A 176 -12.00 7.69 -16.93
C SER A 176 -10.64 8.40 -16.91
N THR A 177 -10.56 9.57 -17.55
CA THR A 177 -9.35 10.39 -17.53
C THR A 177 -8.95 10.78 -16.11
N GLU A 178 -9.92 11.06 -15.23
CA GLU A 178 -9.70 11.41 -13.82
C GLU A 178 -9.12 10.24 -13.03
N GLN A 179 -9.67 9.03 -13.21
CA GLN A 179 -9.18 7.82 -12.56
C GLN A 179 -7.76 7.49 -13.01
N TRP A 180 -7.48 7.61 -14.32
CA TRP A 180 -6.14 7.39 -14.86
C TRP A 180 -5.12 8.39 -14.31
N LYS A 181 -5.45 9.69 -14.31
CA LYS A 181 -4.62 10.74 -13.72
C LYS A 181 -4.39 10.51 -12.21
N GLY A 182 -5.41 10.08 -11.49
CA GLY A 182 -5.28 9.72 -10.08
C GLY A 182 -4.35 8.53 -9.86
N TYR A 183 -4.48 7.50 -10.69
CA TYR A 183 -3.63 6.32 -10.63
C TYR A 183 -2.16 6.64 -10.91
N ILE A 184 -1.88 7.44 -11.94
CA ILE A 184 -0.51 7.91 -12.25
C ILE A 184 0.11 8.65 -11.05
N LYS A 185 -0.65 9.50 -10.36
CA LYS A 185 -0.18 10.21 -9.16
C LYS A 185 0.16 9.27 -8.00
N LEU A 186 -0.60 8.18 -7.81
CA LEU A 186 -0.29 7.18 -6.79
C LEU A 186 0.97 6.36 -7.13
N LEU A 187 1.20 6.12 -8.43
CA LEU A 187 2.37 5.40 -8.93
C LEU A 187 3.66 6.23 -8.85
N ALA A 188 3.57 7.56 -8.94
CA ALA A 188 4.70 8.47 -9.03
C ALA A 188 5.80 8.30 -7.95
N PRO A 189 5.49 8.07 -6.65
CA PRO A 189 6.53 7.81 -5.66
C PRO A 189 7.31 6.50 -5.90
N PHE A 190 6.71 5.54 -6.58
CA PHE A 190 7.26 4.20 -6.81
C PHE A 190 8.01 4.13 -8.14
N ILE A 191 7.36 4.58 -9.22
CA ILE A 191 7.87 4.55 -10.60
C ILE A 191 7.92 5.96 -11.22
N PRO A 192 8.78 6.86 -10.68
CA PRO A 192 8.72 8.29 -10.98
C PRO A 192 8.92 8.66 -12.45
N PHE A 193 9.68 7.89 -13.22
CA PHE A 193 9.98 8.22 -14.61
C PHE A 193 8.82 7.83 -15.52
N VAL A 194 8.34 6.59 -15.41
CA VAL A 194 7.16 6.09 -16.11
C VAL A 194 5.92 6.91 -15.76
N ALA A 195 5.75 7.30 -14.49
CA ALA A 195 4.62 8.14 -14.09
C ALA A 195 4.67 9.54 -14.73
N GLU A 196 5.86 10.14 -14.87
CA GLU A 196 6.01 11.43 -15.55
C GLU A 196 5.68 11.30 -17.05
N ASP A 197 6.16 10.24 -17.71
CA ASP A 197 5.88 9.99 -19.13
C ASP A 197 4.37 9.80 -19.38
N LEU A 198 3.72 8.94 -18.59
CA LEU A 198 2.26 8.74 -18.68
C LEU A 198 1.48 10.02 -18.38
N TRP A 199 1.98 10.84 -17.45
CA TRP A 199 1.37 12.13 -17.11
C TRP A 199 1.48 13.15 -18.23
N HIS A 200 2.65 13.22 -18.88
CA HIS A 200 2.86 14.08 -20.04
C HIS A 200 1.93 13.66 -21.19
N GLU A 201 1.85 12.37 -21.47
CA GLU A 201 1.03 11.83 -22.55
C GLU A 201 -0.46 12.16 -22.34
N ILE A 202 -1.04 11.86 -21.17
CA ILE A 202 -2.48 12.12 -20.91
C ILE A 202 -2.84 13.62 -20.91
N ASN A 203 -1.85 14.50 -20.72
CA ASN A 203 -2.06 15.95 -20.74
C ASN A 203 -1.58 16.60 -22.05
N ASN A 204 -1.14 15.82 -23.05
CA ASN A 204 -0.59 16.29 -24.31
C ASN A 204 0.56 17.30 -24.14
N LEU A 205 1.45 17.04 -23.18
CA LEU A 205 2.61 17.90 -22.92
C LEU A 205 3.77 17.54 -23.86
N THR A 206 4.35 18.55 -24.51
CA THR A 206 5.45 18.38 -25.48
C THR A 206 6.84 18.55 -24.85
N GLY A 207 6.91 18.86 -23.56
CA GLY A 207 8.15 19.05 -22.82
C GLY A 207 7.91 19.12 -21.31
N TRP A 208 9.00 19.02 -20.56
CA TRP A 208 8.94 19.12 -19.10
C TRP A 208 8.76 20.57 -18.64
N ASP A 209 7.78 20.78 -17.77
CA ASP A 209 7.57 22.03 -17.03
C ASP A 209 7.34 21.68 -15.55
N LYS A 210 8.10 22.33 -14.67
CA LYS A 210 7.95 22.23 -13.22
C LYS A 210 6.49 22.41 -12.76
N LYS A 211 5.71 23.27 -13.40
CA LYS A 211 4.30 23.49 -13.03
C LYS A 211 3.39 22.30 -13.37
N ASN A 212 3.82 21.47 -14.32
CA ASN A 212 3.00 20.40 -14.90
C ASN A 212 3.53 18.99 -14.60
N SER A 213 4.65 18.85 -13.89
CA SER A 213 5.16 17.55 -13.45
C SER A 213 4.18 16.82 -12.53
N VAL A 214 4.04 15.49 -12.66
CA VAL A 214 3.17 14.69 -11.77
C VAL A 214 3.59 14.81 -10.31
N HIS A 215 4.89 14.94 -10.08
CA HIS A 215 5.53 15.03 -8.76
C HIS A 215 5.18 16.32 -8.00
N LEU A 216 4.63 17.30 -8.71
CA LEU A 216 4.22 18.59 -8.14
C LEU A 216 2.70 18.76 -8.13
N GLN A 217 1.96 17.69 -8.43
CA GLN A 217 0.51 17.67 -8.35
C GLN A 217 0.04 17.30 -6.95
N LYS A 218 -1.18 17.75 -6.60
CA LYS A 218 -1.85 17.32 -5.38
C LYS A 218 -2.15 15.83 -5.43
N TRP A 219 -1.89 15.16 -4.32
CA TRP A 219 -2.27 13.77 -4.06
C TRP A 219 -3.77 13.54 -4.36
N PRO A 220 -4.16 12.41 -4.99
CA PRO A 220 -5.54 12.15 -5.32
C PRO A 220 -6.42 12.02 -4.06
N LYS A 221 -7.70 12.35 -4.22
CA LYS A 221 -8.71 12.23 -3.16
C LYS A 221 -9.61 11.03 -3.45
N TYR A 222 -10.19 10.47 -2.40
CA TYR A 222 -11.21 9.43 -2.46
C TYR A 222 -12.51 9.91 -1.82
N ASP A 223 -13.62 9.31 -2.23
CA ASP A 223 -14.96 9.49 -1.67
C ASP A 223 -15.38 8.22 -0.92
N LEU A 224 -15.58 8.35 0.39
CA LEU A 224 -16.00 7.24 1.25
C LEU A 224 -17.37 6.66 0.84
N SER A 225 -18.27 7.47 0.28
CA SER A 225 -19.59 7.02 -0.16
C SER A 225 -19.54 6.05 -1.35
N LYS A 226 -18.43 6.06 -2.09
CA LYS A 226 -18.17 5.17 -3.24
C LYS A 226 -17.54 3.83 -2.82
N ILE A 227 -17.05 3.75 -1.59
CA ILE A 227 -16.36 2.57 -1.05
C ILE A 227 -17.32 1.71 -0.23
N SER A 228 -18.34 2.32 0.40
CA SER A 228 -19.29 1.61 1.24
C SER A 228 -20.02 0.52 0.47
N GLU A 229 -19.82 -0.73 0.90
CA GLU A 229 -20.72 -1.80 0.50
C GLU A 229 -22.06 -1.58 1.19
N LYS A 230 -23.16 -1.57 0.42
CA LYS A 230 -24.48 -1.56 1.03
C LYS A 230 -24.75 -2.89 1.71
N THR A 231 -24.23 -3.99 1.16
CA THR A 231 -24.39 -5.33 1.68
C THR A 231 -23.05 -6.03 1.87
N LEU A 232 -22.90 -6.75 2.99
CA LEU A 232 -21.75 -7.58 3.34
C LEU A 232 -22.20 -9.04 3.39
N ILE A 233 -21.39 -9.95 2.86
CA ILE A 233 -21.56 -11.39 3.09
C ILE A 233 -20.66 -11.77 4.27
N ILE A 234 -21.27 -12.19 5.38
CA ILE A 234 -20.54 -12.62 6.57
C ILE A 234 -20.72 -14.12 6.81
N PRO A 235 -19.64 -14.86 7.13
CA PRO A 235 -19.74 -16.26 7.51
C PRO A 235 -20.42 -16.41 8.88
N VAL A 236 -21.19 -17.49 9.02
CA VAL A 236 -21.78 -17.94 10.29
C VAL A 236 -21.11 -19.23 10.71
N GLN A 237 -20.53 -19.22 11.92
CA GLN A 237 -19.91 -20.39 12.53
C GLN A 237 -20.79 -21.00 13.61
N ILE A 238 -20.69 -22.32 13.76
CA ILE A 238 -21.24 -23.06 14.90
C ILE A 238 -20.10 -23.83 15.55
N ASN A 239 -19.80 -23.54 16.82
CA ASN A 239 -18.65 -24.08 17.56
C ASN A 239 -17.33 -24.03 16.74
N GLY A 240 -17.09 -22.88 16.09
CA GLY A 240 -15.85 -22.58 15.36
C GLY A 240 -15.76 -23.10 13.92
N LYS A 241 -16.77 -23.83 13.40
CA LYS A 241 -16.82 -24.27 12.00
C LYS A 241 -17.84 -23.45 11.21
N VAL A 242 -17.45 -22.96 10.03
CA VAL A 242 -18.36 -22.23 9.12
C VAL A 242 -19.44 -23.18 8.60
N ARG A 243 -20.71 -22.75 8.67
CA ARG A 243 -21.89 -23.55 8.31
C ARG A 243 -22.86 -22.85 7.37
N ALA A 244 -22.81 -21.53 7.32
CA ALA A 244 -23.61 -20.72 6.41
C ALA A 244 -22.89 -19.40 6.13
N GLU A 245 -23.40 -18.67 5.16
CA GLU A 245 -23.10 -17.26 4.93
C GLU A 245 -24.43 -16.50 4.92
N VAL A 246 -24.42 -15.28 5.46
CA VAL A 246 -25.59 -14.40 5.43
C VAL A 246 -25.20 -13.06 4.81
N GLU A 247 -26.05 -12.57 3.92
CA GLU A 247 -25.96 -11.21 3.39
C GLU A 247 -26.65 -10.26 4.37
N ILE A 248 -25.94 -9.21 4.80
CA ILE A 248 -26.42 -8.21 5.74
C ILE A 248 -26.19 -6.81 5.18
N ASP A 249 -27.00 -5.82 5.59
CA ASP A 249 -26.62 -4.42 5.37
C ASP A 249 -25.34 -4.10 6.16
N ALA A 250 -24.40 -3.36 5.58
CA ALA A 250 -23.12 -3.05 6.24
C ALA A 250 -23.30 -2.26 7.56
N ASN A 251 -24.41 -1.53 7.70
CA ASN A 251 -24.79 -0.79 8.89
C ASN A 251 -25.88 -1.49 9.71
N ALA A 252 -26.20 -2.74 9.41
CA ALA A 252 -27.19 -3.50 10.16
C ALA A 252 -26.82 -3.57 11.65
N GLU A 253 -27.81 -3.25 12.49
CA GLU A 253 -27.72 -3.43 13.94
C GLU A 253 -27.58 -4.90 14.31
N GLU A 254 -26.93 -5.18 15.44
CA GLU A 254 -26.68 -6.55 15.90
C GLU A 254 -27.97 -7.37 16.04
N SER A 255 -29.09 -6.74 16.44
CA SER A 255 -30.40 -7.38 16.53
C SER A 255 -30.89 -7.90 15.17
N THR A 256 -30.75 -7.08 14.12
CA THR A 256 -31.16 -7.43 12.76
C THR A 256 -30.31 -8.57 12.20
N VAL A 257 -28.99 -8.51 12.41
CA VAL A 257 -28.07 -9.58 12.02
C VAL A 257 -28.39 -10.87 12.77
N SER A 258 -28.69 -10.78 14.06
CA SER A 258 -29.03 -11.94 14.89
C SER A 258 -30.31 -12.64 14.43
N GLU A 259 -31.34 -11.89 14.03
CA GLU A 259 -32.56 -12.46 13.46
C GLU A 259 -32.31 -13.14 12.11
N LEU A 260 -31.57 -12.49 11.20
CA LEU A 260 -31.19 -13.07 9.91
C LEU A 260 -30.44 -14.39 10.07
N VAL A 261 -29.49 -14.46 11.01
CA VAL A 261 -28.72 -15.67 11.29
C VAL A 261 -29.59 -16.79 11.86
N LYS A 262 -30.49 -16.48 12.81
CA LYS A 262 -31.38 -17.48 13.42
C LYS A 262 -32.40 -18.05 12.44
N ASN A 263 -32.81 -17.25 11.45
CA ASN A 263 -33.78 -17.63 10.43
C ASN A 263 -33.14 -18.22 9.17
N ASN A 264 -31.80 -18.26 9.08
CA ASN A 264 -31.10 -18.83 7.94
C ASN A 264 -31.27 -20.36 7.91
N GLY A 265 -31.75 -20.90 6.78
CA GLY A 265 -32.07 -22.33 6.65
C GLY A 265 -30.88 -23.27 6.87
N ASP A 266 -29.67 -22.87 6.48
CA ASP A 266 -28.47 -23.71 6.66
C ASP A 266 -27.97 -23.67 8.11
N VAL A 267 -28.15 -22.55 8.80
CA VAL A 267 -27.93 -22.45 10.25
C VAL A 267 -28.91 -23.34 11.00
N VAL A 268 -30.21 -23.24 10.71
CA VAL A 268 -31.26 -24.06 11.36
C VAL A 268 -30.99 -25.55 11.15
N LYS A 269 -30.65 -25.97 9.93
CA LYS A 269 -30.25 -27.36 9.63
C LYS A 269 -29.00 -27.77 10.42
N SER A 270 -28.01 -26.90 10.51
CA SER A 270 -26.73 -27.20 11.18
C SER A 270 -26.81 -27.19 12.71
N LEU A 271 -27.80 -26.51 13.28
CA LEU A 271 -28.08 -26.54 14.72
C LEU A 271 -28.63 -27.90 15.15
N ASP A 272 -29.39 -28.59 14.28
CA ASP A 272 -29.91 -29.94 14.53
C ASP A 272 -30.62 -30.06 15.90
N GLY A 273 -31.49 -29.08 16.20
CA GLY A 273 -32.23 -29.02 17.47
C GLY A 273 -31.43 -28.53 18.68
N ARG A 274 -30.13 -28.25 18.56
CA ARG A 274 -29.32 -27.71 19.66
C ARG A 274 -29.67 -26.24 19.96
N GLN A 275 -29.73 -25.91 21.25
CA GLN A 275 -30.00 -24.55 21.70
C GLN A 275 -28.74 -23.67 21.62
N ILE A 276 -28.91 -22.45 21.12
CA ILE A 276 -27.87 -21.43 21.10
C ILE A 276 -27.70 -20.88 22.53
N LYS A 277 -26.54 -21.13 23.14
CA LYS A 277 -26.17 -20.58 24.46
C LYS A 277 -25.64 -19.16 24.36
N LYS A 278 -24.91 -18.85 23.29
CA LYS A 278 -24.31 -17.53 23.06
C LYS A 278 -24.17 -17.24 21.57
N LEU A 279 -24.53 -16.03 21.17
CA LEU A 279 -24.25 -15.48 19.84
C LEU A 279 -23.18 -14.41 20.00
N ILE A 280 -22.13 -14.47 19.18
CA ILE A 280 -21.05 -13.49 19.16
C ILE A 280 -21.00 -12.89 17.77
N TYR A 281 -21.30 -11.60 17.66
CA TYR A 281 -21.19 -10.86 16.42
C TYR A 281 -19.94 -9.96 16.45
N ILE A 282 -19.06 -10.14 15.47
CA ILE A 282 -17.99 -9.18 15.19
C ILE A 282 -18.45 -8.37 13.98
N LYS A 283 -18.77 -7.09 14.22
CA LYS A 283 -19.43 -6.20 13.25
C LYS A 283 -18.79 -6.27 11.86
N GLY A 284 -19.60 -6.63 10.87
CA GLY A 284 -19.21 -6.72 9.46
C GLY A 284 -18.16 -7.80 9.13
N LYS A 285 -17.86 -8.72 10.05
CA LYS A 285 -16.84 -9.75 9.87
C LYS A 285 -17.36 -11.17 9.99
N ILE A 286 -18.00 -11.53 11.11
CA ILE A 286 -18.39 -12.92 11.39
C ILE A 286 -19.43 -13.00 12.49
N VAL A 287 -20.31 -14.01 12.43
CA VAL A 287 -21.17 -14.43 13.55
C VAL A 287 -20.75 -15.82 14.01
N SER A 288 -20.59 -16.01 15.32
CA SER A 288 -20.28 -17.30 15.93
C SER A 288 -21.37 -17.71 16.91
N LEU A 289 -21.95 -18.89 16.69
CA LEU A 289 -22.96 -19.51 17.54
C LEU A 289 -22.29 -20.56 18.42
N VAL A 290 -22.46 -20.41 19.72
CA VAL A 290 -22.05 -21.40 20.72
C VAL A 290 -23.29 -22.22 21.08
N VAL A 291 -23.22 -23.52 20.82
CA VAL A 291 -24.27 -24.52 21.15
C VAL A 291 -23.73 -25.55 22.13
#